data_AF-A0A9Y2I788-F1
#
_entry.id   AF-A0A9Y2I788-F1
#
_cell.length_a   1.000
_cell.length_b   1.000
_cell.length_c   1.000
_cell.angle_alpha   90.00
_cell.angle_beta   90.00
_cell.angle_gamma   90.00
#
_symmetry.space_group_name_H-M   'P 1'
#
loop_
_entity.id
_entity.type
_entity.pdbx_description
1 polymer ?
#
loop_
_entity_poly.entity_id
_entity_poly.type
_entity_poly.pdbx_seq_one_letter_code
_entity_poly.pdbx_strand_id
1 'polypeptide(L)'
;MHEVTELLREYDRARAYTDLLWKDLSADEVTWRPHENSSAIGWHLGHQAHVAHFMVRNLTAAEPSPDPELDGLMDSARPEQFRGALPTVERLTTFRETVAARVHARLDAIAGGRVSSPDQLTVVCRHLLIALINHEYQHDQWIGEVRSENLGHALPPDPDTDQVNRLDGYLVLTSLM
;
A
#
# COMPACT_ATOMS: atom_id res chain seq x y z
N MET A 1 -20.60 9.90 1.94
CA MET A 1 -19.94 9.51 0.66
C MET A 1 -18.71 10.38 0.44
N HIS A 2 -17.50 9.81 0.47
CA HIS A 2 -16.24 10.57 0.39
C HIS A 2 -15.91 11.06 -1.02
N GLU A 3 -15.34 12.27 -1.12
CA GLU A 3 -14.79 12.78 -2.36
C GLU A 3 -13.41 12.16 -2.66
N VAL A 4 -13.04 12.04 -3.94
CA VAL A 4 -11.76 11.42 -4.37
C VAL A 4 -10.56 12.10 -3.70
N THR A 5 -10.60 13.42 -3.54
CA THR A 5 -9.54 14.18 -2.86
C THR A 5 -9.42 13.85 -1.37
N GLU A 6 -10.52 13.55 -0.68
CA GLU A 6 -10.49 13.16 0.72
C GLU A 6 -9.90 11.76 0.88
N LEU A 7 -10.30 10.84 0.01
CA LEU A 7 -9.74 9.49 -0.05
C LEU A 7 -8.25 9.50 -0.41
N LEU A 8 -7.80 10.40 -1.30
CA LEU A 8 -6.37 10.58 -1.59
C LEU A 8 -5.57 11.01 -0.35
N ARG A 9 -6.11 11.92 0.47
CA ARG A 9 -5.47 12.31 1.74
C ARG A 9 -5.41 11.15 2.71
N GLU A 10 -6.43 10.31 2.76
CA GLU A 10 -6.43 9.12 3.61
C GLU A 10 -5.48 8.05 3.08
N TYR A 11 -5.33 7.90 1.75
CA TYR A 11 -4.30 7.06 1.15
C TYR A 11 -2.88 7.52 1.50
N ASP A 12 -2.63 8.83 1.50
CA ASP A 12 -1.35 9.37 1.96
C ASP A 12 -1.12 9.12 3.46
N ARG A 13 -2.17 9.21 4.27
CA ARG A 13 -2.11 8.90 5.70
C ARG A 13 -1.79 7.43 5.94
N ALA A 14 -2.44 6.51 5.24
CA ALA A 14 -2.17 5.08 5.33
C ALA A 14 -0.71 4.79 5.00
N ARG A 15 -0.21 5.30 3.87
CA ARG A 15 1.20 5.15 3.48
C ARG A 15 2.20 5.77 4.46
N ALA A 16 1.84 6.91 5.05
CA ALA A 16 2.66 7.53 6.09
C ALA A 16 2.69 6.70 7.37
N TYR A 17 1.59 6.02 7.72
CA TYR A 17 1.55 5.07 8.82
C TYR A 17 2.40 3.84 8.53
N THR A 18 2.32 3.27 7.32
CA THR A 18 3.26 2.24 6.85
C THR A 18 4.71 2.67 7.08
N ASP A 19 5.05 3.92 6.73
CA ASP A 19 6.40 4.46 6.90
C ASP A 19 6.87 4.51 8.36
N LEU A 20 5.97 4.77 9.31
CA LEU A 20 6.30 4.72 10.74
C LEU A 20 6.61 3.30 11.22
N LEU A 21 6.16 2.26 10.51
CA LEU A 21 6.40 0.87 10.88
C LEU A 21 7.77 0.34 10.43
N TRP A 22 8.48 1.01 9.52
CA TRP A 22 9.73 0.44 8.99
C TRP A 22 10.91 1.41 8.90
N LYS A 23 10.70 2.74 8.86
CA LYS A 23 11.79 3.70 8.54
C LYS A 23 12.94 3.72 9.54
N ASP A 24 12.71 3.31 10.79
CA ASP A 24 13.72 3.20 11.84
C ASP A 24 14.40 1.82 11.89
N LEU A 25 13.94 0.85 11.10
CA LEU A 25 14.53 -0.48 11.03
C LEU A 25 15.77 -0.50 10.14
N SER A 26 16.71 -1.37 10.47
CA SER A 26 17.87 -1.67 9.63
C SER A 26 17.49 -2.44 8.36
N ALA A 27 18.35 -2.43 7.35
CA ALA A 27 18.12 -3.18 6.12
C ALA A 27 18.00 -4.70 6.35
N ASP A 28 18.74 -5.22 7.33
CA ASP A 28 18.67 -6.64 7.72
C ASP A 28 17.30 -6.96 8.31
N GLU A 29 16.77 -6.10 9.19
CA GLU A 29 15.43 -6.26 9.76
C GLU A 29 14.32 -6.17 8.70
N VAL A 30 14.45 -5.24 7.74
CA VAL A 30 13.47 -5.10 6.65
C VAL A 30 13.45 -6.33 5.73
N THR A 31 14.58 -7.02 5.56
CA THR A 31 14.68 -8.20 4.67
C THR A 31 14.56 -9.53 5.41
N TRP A 32 14.56 -9.51 6.74
CA TRP A 32 14.41 -10.68 7.59
C TRP A 32 12.96 -11.18 7.61
N ARG A 33 12.80 -12.50 7.73
CA ARG A 33 11.50 -13.16 7.94
C ARG A 33 11.59 -14.20 9.06
N PRO A 34 10.52 -14.39 9.87
CA PRO A 34 10.52 -15.33 10.98
C PRO A 34 10.57 -16.80 10.55
N HIS A 35 9.89 -17.15 9.46
CA HIS A 35 9.88 -18.50 8.90
C HIS A 35 9.53 -18.49 7.40
N GLU A 36 9.64 -19.65 6.73
CA GLU A 36 9.44 -19.78 5.27
C GLU A 36 8.04 -19.38 4.79
N ASN A 37 7.02 -19.58 5.63
CA ASN A 37 5.63 -19.19 5.35
C ASN A 37 5.30 -17.76 5.80
N SER A 38 6.30 -16.93 6.09
CA SER A 38 6.14 -15.51 6.41
C SER A 38 6.82 -14.67 5.34
N SER A 39 6.24 -13.51 5.09
CA SER A 39 6.94 -12.46 4.34
C SER A 39 7.81 -11.63 5.27
N ALA A 40 8.88 -11.09 4.69
CA ALA A 40 9.64 -10.03 5.32
C ALA A 40 8.90 -8.69 5.16
N ILE A 41 9.17 -7.72 6.03
CA ILE A 41 8.57 -6.38 5.98
C ILE A 41 8.76 -5.77 4.58
N GLY A 42 9.97 -5.86 4.01
CA GLY A 42 10.28 -5.34 2.69
C GLY A 42 9.43 -5.93 1.55
N TRP A 43 8.94 -7.16 1.70
CA TRP A 43 8.01 -7.73 0.72
C TRP A 43 6.65 -7.04 0.79
N HIS A 44 6.10 -6.82 1.99
CA HIS A 44 4.83 -6.12 2.16
C HIS A 44 4.91 -4.69 1.61
N LEU A 45 6.01 -3.98 1.87
CA LEU A 45 6.28 -2.64 1.33
C LEU A 45 6.20 -2.60 -0.20
N GLY A 46 6.84 -3.56 -0.88
CA GLY A 46 6.78 -3.67 -2.33
C GLY A 46 5.40 -4.14 -2.83
N HIS A 47 4.75 -5.06 -2.12
CA HIS A 47 3.45 -5.59 -2.47
C HIS A 47 2.33 -4.54 -2.42
N GLN A 48 2.27 -3.73 -1.36
CA GLN A 48 1.34 -2.60 -1.23
C GLN A 48 1.40 -1.70 -2.47
N ALA A 49 2.61 -1.28 -2.88
CA ALA A 49 2.79 -0.47 -4.08
C ALA A 49 2.47 -1.24 -5.39
N HIS A 50 2.83 -2.51 -5.48
CA HIS A 50 2.51 -3.32 -6.64
C HIS A 50 1.00 -3.41 -6.86
N VAL A 51 0.21 -3.69 -5.82
CA VAL A 51 -1.25 -3.75 -5.88
C VAL A 51 -1.85 -2.39 -6.25
N ALA A 52 -1.39 -1.30 -5.62
CA ALA A 52 -1.85 0.05 -5.95
C ALA A 52 -1.67 0.37 -7.43
N HIS A 53 -0.47 0.14 -7.98
CA HIS A 53 -0.21 0.35 -9.40
C HIS A 53 -1.02 -0.61 -10.28
N PHE A 54 -1.07 -1.90 -9.93
CA PHE A 54 -1.78 -2.91 -10.69
C PHE A 54 -3.28 -2.58 -10.81
N MET A 55 -3.93 -2.16 -9.72
CA MET A 55 -5.36 -1.85 -9.77
C MET A 55 -5.61 -0.52 -10.50
N VAL A 56 -4.83 0.54 -10.23
CA VAL A 56 -5.00 1.83 -10.90
C VAL A 56 -4.79 1.73 -12.41
N ARG A 57 -3.72 1.05 -12.86
CA ARG A 57 -3.42 0.90 -14.28
C ARG A 57 -4.51 0.11 -15.03
N ASN A 58 -5.03 -0.95 -14.42
CA ASN A 58 -5.98 -1.83 -15.11
C ASN A 58 -7.41 -1.29 -15.09
N LEU A 59 -7.79 -0.53 -14.07
CA LEU A 59 -9.16 -0.04 -13.90
C LEU A 59 -9.38 1.40 -14.38
N THR A 60 -8.30 2.17 -14.60
CA THR A 60 -8.43 3.59 -14.96
C THR A 60 -7.69 3.97 -16.24
N ALA A 61 -6.44 3.52 -16.46
CA ALA A 61 -5.68 3.76 -17.68
C ALA A 61 -4.48 2.83 -17.76
N ALA A 62 -4.39 2.08 -18.86
CA ALA A 62 -3.28 1.16 -19.09
C ALA A 62 -1.94 1.90 -19.10
N GLU A 63 -1.15 1.72 -18.04
CA GLU A 63 0.23 2.20 -17.92
C GLU A 63 1.20 1.02 -17.69
N PRO A 64 2.44 1.09 -18.22
CA PRO A 64 3.48 0.10 -17.93
C PRO A 64 3.90 0.11 -16.45
N SER A 65 4.31 -1.05 -15.92
CA SER A 65 4.90 -1.12 -14.57
C SER A 65 6.11 -0.18 -14.43
N PRO A 66 6.23 0.58 -13.31
CA PRO A 66 7.40 1.40 -13.06
C PRO A 66 8.66 0.56 -12.84
N ASP A 67 8.50 -0.69 -12.39
CA ASP A 67 9.60 -1.63 -12.24
C ASP A 67 9.09 -3.06 -12.53
N PRO A 68 9.06 -3.49 -13.81
CA PRO A 68 8.51 -4.77 -14.22
C PRO A 68 9.20 -5.99 -13.59
N GLU A 69 10.45 -5.87 -13.15
CA GLU A 69 11.15 -6.96 -12.47
C GLU A 69 10.58 -7.24 -11.08
N LEU A 70 9.98 -6.23 -10.44
CA LEU A 70 9.33 -6.39 -9.14
C LEU A 70 7.93 -7.01 -9.25
N ASP A 71 7.25 -6.90 -10.40
CA ASP A 71 5.86 -7.37 -10.54
C ASP A 71 5.72 -8.86 -10.13
N GLY A 72 6.59 -9.74 -10.63
CA GLY A 72 6.54 -11.17 -10.28
C GLY A 72 7.11 -11.53 -8.90
N LEU A 73 7.84 -10.61 -8.27
CA LEU A 73 8.32 -10.78 -6.90
C LEU A 73 7.26 -10.35 -5.89
N MET A 74 6.52 -9.28 -6.19
CA MET A 74 5.51 -8.67 -5.34
C MET A 74 4.11 -9.26 -5.53
N ASP A 75 3.92 -10.19 -6.46
CA ASP A 75 2.65 -10.90 -6.63
C ASP A 75 2.36 -11.84 -5.45
N SER A 76 1.26 -11.58 -4.73
CA SER A 76 0.78 -12.42 -3.62
C SER A 76 0.39 -13.83 -4.05
N ALA A 77 0.05 -14.06 -5.33
CA ALA A 77 -0.24 -15.39 -5.85
C ALA A 77 1.00 -16.31 -5.83
N ARG A 78 2.20 -15.74 -5.65
CA ARG A 78 3.44 -16.49 -5.40
C ARG A 78 3.54 -16.84 -3.91
N PRO A 79 3.56 -18.13 -3.54
CA PRO A 79 3.72 -18.56 -2.15
C PRO A 79 4.99 -17.99 -1.49
N GLU A 80 4.92 -17.75 -0.18
CA GLU A 80 5.96 -17.09 0.64
C GLU A 80 7.33 -17.76 0.51
N GLN A 81 7.36 -19.10 0.55
CA GLN A 81 8.59 -19.88 0.41
C GLN A 81 9.30 -19.65 -0.92
N PHE A 82 8.57 -19.21 -1.96
CA PHE A 82 9.09 -18.95 -3.28
C PHE A 82 9.37 -17.48 -3.55
N ARG A 83 9.02 -16.56 -2.64
CA ARG A 83 9.38 -15.14 -2.74
C ARG A 83 10.90 -15.05 -2.58
N GLY A 84 11.58 -14.71 -3.69
CA GLY A 84 13.04 -14.78 -3.80
C GLY A 84 13.76 -13.72 -2.98
N ALA A 85 15.03 -13.45 -3.31
CA ALA A 85 15.78 -12.38 -2.66
C ALA A 85 15.07 -11.03 -2.86
N LEU A 86 14.89 -10.28 -1.77
CA LEU A 86 14.30 -8.96 -1.82
C LEU A 86 15.28 -7.94 -2.42
N PRO A 87 14.78 -6.94 -3.15
CA PRO A 87 15.59 -5.79 -3.56
C PRO A 87 16.04 -4.97 -2.35
N THR A 88 16.94 -4.02 -2.57
CA THR A 88 17.40 -3.09 -1.54
C THR A 88 16.26 -2.22 -1.01
N VAL A 89 16.38 -1.77 0.24
CA VAL A 89 15.45 -0.81 0.85
C VAL A 89 15.31 0.46 0.01
N GLU A 90 16.40 0.94 -0.59
CA GLU A 90 16.40 2.10 -1.49
C GLU A 90 15.53 1.84 -2.75
N ARG A 91 15.66 0.67 -3.38
CA ARG A 91 14.85 0.31 -4.57
C ARG A 91 13.37 0.17 -4.21
N LEU A 92 13.05 -0.44 -3.06
CA LEU A 92 11.68 -0.53 -2.56
C LEU A 92 11.08 0.86 -2.30
N THR A 93 11.86 1.75 -1.68
CA THR A 93 11.44 3.13 -1.38
C THR A 93 11.16 3.87 -2.68
N THR A 94 12.08 3.82 -3.63
CA THR A 94 11.94 4.43 -4.96
C THR A 94 10.70 3.89 -5.70
N PHE A 95 10.47 2.58 -5.65
CA PHE A 95 9.30 1.95 -6.24
C PHE A 95 7.99 2.46 -5.61
N ARG A 96 7.92 2.47 -4.27
CA ARG A 96 6.74 2.98 -3.53
C ARG A 96 6.44 4.45 -3.84
N GLU A 97 7.47 5.29 -3.87
CA GLU A 97 7.34 6.71 -4.21
C GLU A 97 6.87 6.91 -5.66
N THR A 98 7.46 6.18 -6.60
CA THR A 98 7.09 6.25 -8.02
C THR A 98 5.64 5.82 -8.24
N VAL A 99 5.22 4.71 -7.63
CA VAL A 99 3.84 4.24 -7.71
C VAL A 99 2.90 5.29 -7.14
N ALA A 100 3.19 5.83 -5.96
CA ALA A 100 2.34 6.82 -5.34
C ALA A 100 2.17 8.08 -6.18
N ALA A 101 3.26 8.59 -6.77
CA ALA A 101 3.20 9.72 -7.67
C ALA A 101 2.30 9.44 -8.89
N ARG A 102 2.33 8.21 -9.43
CA ARG A 102 1.45 7.80 -10.54
C ARG A 102 -0.01 7.67 -10.12
N VAL A 103 -0.28 7.09 -8.95
CA VAL A 103 -1.63 7.01 -8.37
C VAL A 103 -2.22 8.41 -8.22
N HIS A 104 -1.48 9.35 -7.60
CA HIS A 104 -1.89 10.75 -7.48
C HIS A 104 -2.13 11.40 -8.83
N ALA A 105 -1.16 11.34 -9.74
CA ALA A 105 -1.27 11.96 -11.06
C ALA A 105 -2.51 11.47 -11.82
N ARG A 106 -2.83 10.17 -11.73
CA ARG A 106 -3.99 9.59 -12.40
C ARG A 106 -5.30 10.03 -11.75
N LEU A 107 -5.38 10.00 -10.44
CA LEU A 107 -6.60 10.37 -9.71
C LEU A 107 -6.88 11.87 -9.78
N ASP A 108 -5.85 12.71 -9.78
CA ASP A 108 -5.98 14.15 -10.02
C ASP A 108 -6.45 14.46 -11.44
N ALA A 109 -5.99 13.69 -12.44
CA ALA A 109 -6.48 13.82 -13.81
C ALA A 109 -7.97 13.47 -13.91
N ILE A 110 -8.42 12.45 -13.19
CA ILE A 110 -9.84 12.03 -13.14
C ILE A 110 -10.68 13.09 -12.43
N ALA A 111 -10.29 13.50 -11.22
CA ALA A 111 -11.00 14.52 -10.45
C ALA A 111 -11.06 15.87 -11.18
N GLY A 112 -10.03 16.20 -11.96
CA GLY A 112 -9.98 17.42 -12.76
C GLY A 112 -10.63 17.34 -14.14
N GLY A 113 -11.33 16.25 -14.48
CA GLY A 113 -12.01 16.11 -15.76
C GLY A 113 -11.10 15.93 -16.98
N ARG A 114 -9.81 15.64 -16.77
CA ARG A 114 -8.78 15.53 -17.83
C ARG A 114 -8.69 14.11 -18.43
N VAL A 115 -9.83 13.43 -18.51
CA VAL A 115 -9.98 12.05 -18.98
C VAL A 115 -11.28 11.95 -19.80
N SER A 116 -11.40 10.94 -20.65
CA SER A 116 -12.55 10.82 -21.58
C SER A 116 -13.90 10.55 -20.89
N SER A 117 -13.91 10.01 -19.66
CA SER A 117 -15.13 9.62 -18.94
C SER A 117 -15.02 9.92 -17.45
N PRO A 118 -14.95 11.21 -17.06
CA PRO A 118 -14.57 11.62 -15.71
C PRO A 118 -15.58 11.21 -14.63
N ASP A 119 -16.88 11.30 -14.90
CA ASP A 119 -17.91 10.93 -13.91
C ASP A 119 -17.90 9.42 -13.62
N GLN A 120 -17.82 8.61 -14.68
CA GLN A 120 -17.73 7.15 -14.54
C GLN A 120 -16.45 6.74 -13.83
N LEU A 121 -15.31 7.33 -14.20
CA LEU A 121 -14.03 7.05 -13.55
C LEU A 121 -14.01 7.53 -12.10
N THR A 122 -14.71 8.61 -11.75
CA THR A 122 -14.85 9.08 -10.36
C THR A 122 -15.54 8.02 -9.50
N VAL A 123 -16.60 7.38 -10.00
CA VAL A 123 -17.26 6.25 -9.30
C VAL A 123 -16.27 5.10 -9.07
N VAL A 124 -15.53 4.70 -10.11
CA VAL A 124 -14.52 3.63 -10.00
C VAL A 124 -13.44 3.99 -8.98
N CYS A 125 -12.91 5.21 -9.04
CA CYS A 125 -11.82 5.67 -8.19
C CYS A 125 -12.18 5.71 -6.71
N ARG A 126 -13.43 6.04 -6.36
CA ARG A 126 -13.89 6.02 -4.96
C ARG A 126 -13.77 4.63 -4.36
N HIS A 127 -14.32 3.62 -5.04
CA HIS A 127 -14.24 2.23 -4.57
C HIS A 127 -12.82 1.69 -4.59
N LEU A 128 -12.06 2.03 -5.63
CA LEU A 128 -10.66 1.65 -5.77
C LEU A 128 -9.82 2.18 -4.60
N LEU A 129 -9.92 3.47 -4.27
CA LEU A 129 -9.16 4.07 -3.17
C LEU A 129 -9.51 3.46 -1.83
N ILE A 130 -10.79 3.23 -1.54
CA ILE A 130 -11.21 2.55 -0.30
C ILE A 130 -10.55 1.17 -0.21
N ALA A 131 -10.56 0.40 -1.32
CA ALA A 131 -9.92 -0.90 -1.35
C ALA A 131 -8.40 -0.82 -1.14
N LEU A 132 -7.72 0.14 -1.77
CA LEU A 132 -6.27 0.32 -1.64
C LEU A 132 -5.87 0.79 -0.24
N ILE A 133 -6.61 1.71 0.38
CA ILE A 133 -6.37 2.17 1.75
C ILE A 133 -6.51 1.00 2.73
N ASN A 134 -7.59 0.23 2.61
CA ASN A 134 -7.81 -0.94 3.47
C ASN A 134 -6.80 -2.05 3.22
N HIS A 135 -6.33 -2.22 1.97
CA HIS A 135 -5.26 -3.16 1.65
C HIS A 135 -3.91 -2.70 2.23
N GLU A 136 -3.59 -1.41 2.21
CA GLU A 136 -2.42 -0.85 2.88
C GLU A 136 -2.47 -1.18 4.38
N TYR A 137 -3.56 -0.81 5.07
CA TYR A 137 -3.74 -1.08 6.49
C TYR A 137 -3.79 -2.58 6.85
N GLN A 138 -4.28 -3.43 5.95
CA GLN A 138 -4.22 -4.87 6.12
C GLN A 138 -2.77 -5.35 6.20
N HIS A 139 -1.92 -4.87 5.30
CA HIS A 139 -0.50 -5.18 5.30
C HIS A 139 0.25 -4.55 6.47
N ASP A 140 -0.17 -3.38 6.93
CA ASP A 140 0.40 -2.72 8.11
C ASP A 140 0.21 -3.55 9.38
N GLN A 141 -0.90 -4.28 9.50
CA GLN A 141 -1.10 -5.22 10.60
C GLN A 141 -0.04 -6.32 10.59
N TRP A 142 0.23 -6.94 9.43
CA TRP A 142 1.26 -7.98 9.30
C TRP A 142 2.67 -7.43 9.50
N ILE A 143 2.96 -6.23 9.01
CA ILE A 143 4.23 -5.54 9.29
C ILE A 143 4.37 -5.29 10.80
N GLY A 144 3.30 -4.83 11.46
CA GLY A 144 3.26 -4.57 12.90
C GLY A 144 3.51 -5.82 13.75
N GLU A 145 2.92 -6.96 13.37
CA GLU A 145 3.18 -8.25 14.01
C GLU A 145 4.67 -8.62 13.93
N VAL A 146 5.29 -8.55 12.75
CA VAL A 146 6.73 -8.82 12.60
C VAL A 146 7.58 -7.81 13.40
N ARG A 147 7.26 -6.52 13.29
CA ARG A 147 7.97 -5.43 13.97
C ARG A 147 7.96 -5.61 15.50
N SER A 148 6.81 -5.90 16.08
CA SER A 148 6.64 -5.93 17.52
C SER A 148 6.92 -7.30 18.13
N GLU A 149 6.34 -8.37 17.59
CA GLU A 149 6.41 -9.70 18.18
C GLU A 149 7.74 -10.41 17.88
N ASN A 150 8.33 -10.15 16.71
CA ASN A 150 9.56 -10.82 16.30
C ASN A 150 10.81 -9.95 16.46
N LEU A 151 10.72 -8.65 16.14
CA LEU A 151 11.86 -7.73 16.22
C LEU A 151 11.91 -6.94 17.54
N GLY A 152 10.83 -6.92 18.32
CA GLY A 152 10.78 -6.28 19.64
C GLY A 152 10.66 -4.76 19.62
N HIS A 153 10.31 -4.16 18.48
CA HIS A 153 10.12 -2.71 18.35
C HIS A 153 8.71 -2.29 18.73
N ALA A 154 8.58 -1.12 19.36
CA ALA A 154 7.27 -0.57 19.68
C ALA A 154 6.49 -0.22 18.40
N LEU A 155 5.17 -0.43 18.44
CA LEU A 155 4.27 0.04 17.40
C LEU A 155 4.05 1.56 17.52
N PRO A 156 4.00 2.30 16.40
CA PRO A 156 3.50 3.67 16.42
C PRO A 156 2.03 3.70 16.85
N PRO A 157 1.52 4.85 17.36
CA PRO A 157 0.10 5.01 17.59
C PRO A 157 -0.70 4.90 16.29
N ASP A 158 -1.95 4.46 16.39
CA ASP A 158 -2.87 4.41 15.26
C ASP A 158 -3.00 5.79 14.59
N PRO A 159 -3.27 5.84 13.27
CA PRO A 159 -3.45 7.10 12.55
C PRO A 159 -4.50 7.98 13.22
N ASP A 160 -4.14 9.26 13.47
CA ASP A 160 -5.03 10.24 14.09
C ASP A 160 -6.09 10.73 13.08
N THR A 161 -7.16 9.94 12.93
CA THR A 161 -8.32 10.20 12.06
C THR A 161 -9.55 9.48 12.59
N ASP A 162 -10.70 10.15 12.60
CA ASP A 162 -11.98 9.54 13.02
C ASP A 162 -12.58 8.61 11.95
N GLN A 163 -11.89 8.43 10.81
CA GLN A 163 -12.37 7.66 9.66
C GLN A 163 -11.97 6.18 9.71
N VAL A 164 -10.96 5.83 10.51
CA VAL A 164 -10.42 4.47 10.60
C VAL A 164 -10.85 3.86 11.92
N ASN A 165 -11.34 2.62 11.86
CA ASN A 165 -11.74 1.84 13.03
C ASN A 165 -11.06 0.48 12.99
N ARG A 166 -10.92 -0.17 14.16
CA ARG A 166 -10.44 -1.54 14.23
C ARG A 166 -11.58 -2.53 14.01
N LEU A 167 -11.43 -3.39 13.01
CA LEU A 167 -12.31 -4.51 12.70
C LEU A 167 -11.48 -5.78 12.62
N ASP A 168 -11.79 -6.78 13.44
CA ASP A 168 -11.07 -8.06 13.51
C ASP A 168 -9.54 -7.90 13.69
N GLY A 169 -9.12 -6.86 14.40
CA GLY A 169 -7.71 -6.52 14.65
C GLY A 169 -7.09 -5.58 13.60
N TYR A 170 -7.69 -5.46 12.42
CA TYR A 170 -7.19 -4.62 11.33
C TYR A 170 -7.72 -3.19 11.42
N LEU A 171 -6.87 -2.22 11.11
CA LEU A 171 -7.31 -0.87 10.80
C LEU A 171 -8.07 -0.89 9.48
N VAL A 172 -9.29 -0.34 9.48
CA VAL A 172 -10.15 -0.29 8.31
C VAL A 172 -10.73 1.11 8.20
N LEU A 173 -10.52 1.75 7.05
CA LEU A 173 -11.31 2.89 6.61
C LEU A 173 -12.75 2.43 6.45
N THR A 174 -13.53 2.64 7.50
CA THR A 174 -14.96 2.44 7.48
C THR A 174 -15.54 3.69 6.86
N SER A 175 -16.13 3.54 5.67
CA SER A 175 -16.98 4.56 5.07
C SER A 175 -18.15 4.83 6.04
N LEU A 176 -17.97 5.70 7.02
CA LEU A 176 -19.09 6.19 7.80
C LEU A 176 -19.94 7.04 6.84
N MET A 177 -21.08 6.43 6.48
CA MET A 177 -22.25 6.97 5.77
C MET A 177 -22.19 8.46 5.40
#